data_AF-A0A3D4DVT0-F1
#
_entry.id   AF-A0A3D4DVT0-F1
#
_cell.length_a   1.000
_cell.length_b   1.000
_cell.length_c   1.000
_cell.angle_alpha   90.00
_cell.angle_beta   90.00
_cell.angle_gamma   90.00
#
_symmetry.space_group_name_H-M   'P 1'
#
loop_
_entity.id
_entity.type
_entity.pdbx_description
1 polymer ?
#
loop_
_entity_poly.entity_id
_entity_poly.type
_entity_poly.pdbx_seq_one_letter_code
_entity_poly.pdbx_strand_id
1 'polypeptide(L)'
;MDDPTARWVRLDTERAFREAFADKRFAGEGFQFTIHADGRLTGQFGAARLDGRWHWRDGYFCRTASLDGEDLGLDCEIIEYRPGEMRYTRDKGAGERTVVAFG
;
A
#
# COMPACT_ATOMS: atom_id res chain seq x y z
N MET A 1 -17.76 -11.90 -7.61
CA MET A 1 -17.16 -13.14 -8.16
C MET A 1 -15.77 -13.18 -7.55
N ASP A 2 -15.70 -13.71 -6.33
CA ASP A 2 -14.49 -13.75 -5.53
C ASP A 2 -13.94 -15.16 -5.66
N ASP A 3 -12.90 -15.34 -6.49
CA ASP A 3 -12.21 -16.61 -6.68
C ASP A 3 -11.08 -16.73 -5.64
N PRO A 4 -11.22 -17.57 -4.61
CA PRO A 4 -10.20 -17.72 -3.56
C PRO A 4 -8.90 -18.37 -4.07
N THR A 5 -8.86 -18.83 -5.32
CA THR A 5 -7.66 -19.41 -5.96
C THR A 5 -6.83 -18.39 -6.73
N ALA A 6 -7.28 -17.13 -6.82
CA ALA A 6 -6.55 -16.08 -7.52
C ALA A 6 -5.12 -15.92 -6.94
N ARG A 7 -4.12 -16.22 -7.77
CA ARG A 7 -2.71 -16.11 -7.41
C ARG A 7 -2.30 -14.67 -7.17
N TRP A 8 -1.42 -14.47 -6.19
CA TRP A 8 -0.73 -13.20 -5.99
C TRP A 8 0.23 -12.94 -7.15
N VAL A 9 0.19 -11.72 -7.69
CA VAL A 9 1.12 -11.24 -8.72
C VAL A 9 1.93 -10.11 -8.14
N ARG A 10 3.25 -10.28 -8.05
CA ARG A 10 4.15 -9.19 -7.65
C ARG A 10 4.12 -8.08 -8.68
N LEU A 11 3.97 -6.84 -8.20
CA LEU A 11 4.16 -5.63 -9.00
C LEU A 11 5.57 -5.10 -8.73
N ASP A 12 6.42 -5.14 -9.76
CA ASP A 12 7.82 -4.73 -9.70
C ASP A 12 8.10 -3.43 -10.48
N THR A 13 7.07 -2.82 -11.06
CA THR A 13 7.16 -1.53 -11.77
C THR A 13 6.15 -0.52 -11.26
N GLU A 14 6.56 0.75 -11.24
CA GLU A 14 5.70 1.87 -10.88
C GLU A 14 4.44 1.95 -11.74
N ARG A 15 4.59 1.71 -13.05
CA ARG A 15 3.46 1.76 -13.99
C ARG A 15 2.39 0.74 -13.63
N ALA A 16 2.76 -0.53 -13.39
CA ALA A 16 1.81 -1.57 -13.02
C ALA A 16 1.15 -1.28 -11.66
N PHE A 17 1.93 -0.75 -10.70
CA PHE A 17 1.39 -0.31 -9.41
C PHE A 17 0.34 0.80 -9.57
N ARG A 18 0.63 1.83 -10.37
CA ARG A 18 -0.29 2.94 -10.61
C ARG A 18 -1.58 2.48 -11.27
N GLU A 19 -1.47 1.66 -12.31
CA GLU A 19 -2.62 1.07 -13.00
C GLU A 19 -3.49 0.25 -12.04
N ALA A 20 -2.88 -0.45 -11.08
CA ALA A 20 -3.59 -1.29 -10.12
C ALA A 20 -4.20 -0.53 -8.94
N PHE A 21 -3.51 0.48 -8.40
CA PHE A 21 -3.80 1.01 -7.06
C PHE A 21 -3.83 2.53 -6.92
N ALA A 22 -3.33 3.30 -7.89
CA ALA A 22 -3.35 4.75 -7.75
C ALA A 22 -4.79 5.27 -7.67
N ASP A 23 -4.98 6.24 -6.78
CA ASP A 23 -6.24 6.91 -6.44
C ASP A 23 -7.35 5.98 -5.94
N LYS A 24 -7.03 4.70 -5.66
CA LYS A 24 -7.94 3.77 -4.99
C LYS A 24 -7.97 4.02 -3.50
N ARG A 25 -9.16 3.86 -2.92
CA ARG A 25 -9.37 3.88 -1.47
C ARG A 25 -9.34 2.45 -0.95
N PHE A 26 -8.47 2.23 0.02
CA PHE A 26 -8.37 1.02 0.81
C PHE A 26 -9.11 1.26 2.13
N ALA A 27 -9.90 0.30 2.58
CA ALA A 27 -10.64 0.41 3.83
C ALA A 27 -10.85 -0.96 4.46
N GLY A 28 -10.88 -0.97 5.79
CA GLY A 28 -11.17 -2.13 6.60
C GLY A 28 -11.63 -1.70 7.99
N GLU A 29 -11.75 -2.66 8.90
CA GLU A 29 -12.09 -2.33 10.29
C GLU A 29 -10.98 -1.45 10.90
N GLY A 30 -11.36 -0.25 11.33
CA GLY A 30 -10.44 0.68 12.00
C GLY A 30 -9.43 1.39 11.10
N PHE A 31 -9.48 1.26 9.78
CA PHE A 31 -8.59 2.03 8.90
C PHE A 31 -9.20 2.39 7.54
N GLN A 32 -8.69 3.47 6.97
CA GLN A 32 -8.89 3.84 5.57
C GLN A 32 -7.68 4.62 5.05
N PHE A 33 -7.28 4.40 3.81
CA PHE A 33 -6.25 5.23 3.19
C PHE A 33 -6.36 5.24 1.68
N THR A 34 -5.72 6.23 1.05
CA THR A 34 -5.63 6.41 -0.38
C THR A 34 -4.17 6.55 -0.76
N ILE A 35 -3.78 5.85 -1.83
CA ILE A 35 -2.47 5.97 -2.45
C ILE A 35 -2.64 6.83 -3.69
N HIS A 36 -2.21 8.09 -3.64
CA HIS A 36 -2.48 9.06 -4.70
C HIS A 36 -1.49 8.91 -5.85
N ALA A 37 -1.95 9.16 -7.08
CA ALA A 37 -1.08 9.18 -8.25
C ALA A 37 0.00 10.29 -8.18
N ASP A 38 -0.17 11.33 -7.39
CA ASP A 38 0.85 12.38 -7.25
C ASP A 38 1.99 12.02 -6.27
N GLY A 39 2.01 10.77 -5.77
CA GLY A 39 3.04 10.31 -4.85
C GLY A 39 2.70 10.55 -3.37
N ARG A 40 1.47 11.00 -3.04
CA ARG A 40 1.02 11.10 -1.64
C ARG A 40 0.40 9.81 -1.13
N LEU A 41 0.49 9.61 0.18
CA LEU A 41 -0.23 8.59 0.94
C LEU A 41 -1.02 9.32 2.02
N THR A 42 -2.34 9.14 2.09
CA THR A 42 -3.17 9.81 3.12
C THR A 42 -4.21 8.86 3.66
N GLY A 43 -4.55 8.96 4.94
CA GLY A 43 -5.57 8.10 5.52
C GLY A 43 -5.87 8.39 6.98
N GLN A 44 -6.57 7.44 7.60
CA GLN A 44 -6.90 7.40 9.02
C GLN A 44 -6.78 5.96 9.52
N PHE A 45 -6.19 5.78 10.70
CA PHE A 45 -6.13 4.53 11.46
C PHE A 45 -6.72 4.81 12.85
N GLY A 46 -7.95 4.38 13.09
CA GLY A 46 -8.74 4.81 14.24
C GLY A 46 -8.95 6.33 14.23
N ALA A 47 -8.52 7.00 15.30
CA ALA A 47 -8.53 8.46 15.38
C ALA A 47 -7.29 9.11 14.73
N ALA A 48 -6.25 8.32 14.43
CA ALA A 48 -4.97 8.85 14.02
C ALA A 48 -4.92 9.10 12.51
N ARG A 49 -4.38 10.26 12.12
CA ARG A 49 -4.24 10.68 10.74
C ARG A 49 -2.94 10.16 10.15
N LEU A 50 -3.05 9.48 9.00
CA LEU A 50 -1.92 9.06 8.18
C LEU A 50 -1.63 10.12 7.13
N ASP A 51 -0.37 10.56 7.08
CA ASP A 51 0.19 11.38 6.00
C ASP A 51 1.50 10.76 5.54
N GLY A 52 1.82 10.85 4.26
CA GLY A 52 3.03 10.24 3.75
C GLY A 52 3.27 10.52 2.28
N ARG A 53 4.38 9.98 1.79
CA ARG A 53 4.76 10.01 0.39
C ARG A 53 5.22 8.64 -0.05
N TRP A 54 5.12 8.37 -1.34
CA TRP A 54 5.64 7.16 -1.95
C TRP A 54 6.36 7.48 -3.25
N HIS A 55 7.30 6.61 -3.59
CA HIS A 55 8.02 6.59 -4.85
C HIS A 55 8.45 5.16 -5.17
N TRP A 56 8.74 4.90 -6.44
CA TRP A 56 9.29 3.61 -6.84
C TRP A 56 10.81 3.66 -6.83
N ARG A 57 11.45 2.58 -6.36
CA ARG A 57 12.91 2.43 -6.42
C ARG A 57 13.29 0.96 -6.48
N ASP A 58 14.15 0.58 -7.43
CA ASP A 58 14.75 -0.75 -7.57
C ASP A 58 13.74 -1.92 -7.49
N GLY A 59 12.52 -1.74 -8.01
CA GLY A 59 11.48 -2.77 -8.00
C GLY A 59 10.66 -2.86 -6.70
N TYR A 60 10.73 -1.83 -5.85
CA TYR A 60 10.00 -1.71 -4.60
C TYR A 60 9.15 -0.44 -4.56
N PHE A 61 8.03 -0.52 -3.84
CA PHE A 61 7.27 0.63 -3.41
C PHE A 61 7.91 1.20 -2.14
N CYS A 62 8.55 2.36 -2.21
CA CYS A 62 9.18 2.98 -1.05
C CYS A 62 8.32 4.12 -0.53
N ARG A 63 7.89 4.05 0.74
CA ARG A 63 7.04 5.04 1.39
C ARG A 63 7.70 5.65 2.61
N THR A 64 7.39 6.92 2.84
CA THR A 64 7.48 7.53 4.17
C THR A 64 6.07 7.71 4.70
N ALA A 65 5.90 7.62 6.02
CA ALA A 65 4.61 7.84 6.64
C ALA A 65 4.79 8.48 8.01
N SER A 66 3.81 9.28 8.40
CA SER A 66 3.64 9.77 9.75
C SER A 66 2.22 9.48 10.22
N LEU A 67 2.07 9.07 11.47
CA LEU A 67 0.78 8.81 12.11
C LEU A 67 0.59 9.79 13.27
N ASP A 68 -0.36 10.72 13.16
CA ASP A 68 -0.54 11.83 14.12
C ASP A 68 0.75 12.62 14.43
N GLY A 69 1.60 12.78 13.41
CA GLY A 69 2.87 13.48 13.52
C GLY A 69 4.03 12.64 14.05
N GLU A 70 3.79 11.39 14.48
CA GLU A 70 4.85 10.42 14.74
C GLU A 70 5.42 9.90 13.42
N ASP A 71 6.71 10.12 13.16
CA ASP A 71 7.39 9.65 11.96
C ASP A 71 7.64 8.15 12.02
N LEU A 72 7.10 7.40 11.06
CA LEU A 72 7.28 5.96 10.90
C LEU A 72 8.49 5.61 10.02
N GLY A 73 9.20 6.62 9.50
CA GLY A 73 10.38 6.46 8.67
C GLY A 73 10.11 5.97 7.25
N LEU A 74 11.21 5.75 6.53
CA LEU A 74 11.22 5.17 5.18
C LEU A 74 11.13 3.64 5.27
N ASP A 75 10.22 3.06 4.51
CA ASP A 75 10.06 1.62 4.34
C ASP A 75 9.92 1.31 2.84
N CYS A 76 10.57 0.24 2.37
CA CYS A 76 10.47 -0.20 0.99
C CYS A 76 9.82 -1.57 0.95
N GLU A 77 8.68 -1.67 0.31
CA GLU A 77 7.75 -2.77 0.41
C GLU A 77 7.71 -3.56 -0.91
N ILE A 78 7.54 -4.88 -0.81
CA ILE A 78 7.11 -5.70 -1.94
C ILE A 78 5.60 -5.57 -2.04
N ILE A 79 5.10 -5.17 -3.20
CA ILE A 79 3.67 -5.08 -3.49
C ILE A 79 3.23 -6.25 -4.36
N GLU A 80 2.14 -6.89 -3.97
CA GLU A 80 1.50 -7.96 -4.72
C GLU A 80 -0.01 -7.67 -4.86
N TYR A 81 -0.54 -8.03 -6.01
CA TYR A 81 -1.92 -7.83 -6.39
C TYR A 81 -2.64 -9.16 -6.55
N ARG A 82 -3.90 -9.19 -6.14
CA ARG A 82 -4.94 -10.08 -6.67
C ARG A 82 -6.24 -9.28 -6.81
N PRO A 83 -7.24 -9.77 -7.55
CA PRO A 83 -8.51 -9.05 -7.69
C PRO A 83 -9.09 -8.63 -6.33
N GLY A 84 -9.32 -7.33 -6.14
CA GLY A 84 -9.90 -6.75 -4.92
C GLY A 84 -8.96 -6.59 -3.71
N GLU A 85 -7.73 -7.09 -3.77
CA GLU A 85 -6.82 -7.07 -2.62
C GLU A 85 -5.36 -6.78 -2.99
N MET A 86 -4.72 -5.97 -2.15
CA MET A 86 -3.30 -5.68 -2.20
C MET A 86 -2.64 -6.34 -1.00
N ARG A 87 -1.49 -6.95 -1.24
CA ARG A 87 -0.59 -7.43 -0.20
C ARG A 87 0.70 -6.63 -0.25
N TYR A 88 1.14 -6.16 0.90
CA TYR A 88 2.44 -5.51 1.03
C TYR A 88 3.27 -6.25 2.08
N THR A 89 4.56 -6.38 1.82
CA THR A 89 5.53 -6.97 2.76
C THR A 89 6.65 -5.96 3.02
N ARG A 90 6.81 -5.55 4.28
CA ARG A 90 7.77 -4.53 4.72
C ARG A 90 9.22 -4.98 4.60
N ASP A 91 10.15 -4.04 4.75
CA ASP A 91 11.60 -4.30 4.81
C ASP A 91 12.13 -5.12 3.62
N LYS A 92 11.69 -4.75 2.41
CA LYS A 92 12.01 -5.42 1.14
C LYS A 92 11.71 -6.92 1.15
N GLY A 93 10.69 -7.34 1.92
CA GLY A 93 10.28 -8.74 2.04
C GLY A 93 10.72 -9.45 3.33
N ALA A 94 11.52 -8.79 4.18
CA ALA A 94 11.97 -9.37 5.45
C ALA A 94 11.03 -9.05 6.64
N GLY A 95 10.10 -8.12 6.46
CA GLY A 95 9.22 -7.61 7.52
C GLY A 95 7.83 -8.23 7.50
N GLU A 96 6.92 -7.58 8.24
CA GLU A 96 5.52 -8.00 8.33
C GLU A 96 4.83 -7.94 6.97
N ARG A 97 3.93 -8.90 6.75
CA ARG A 97 3.09 -9.03 5.57
C ARG A 97 1.64 -8.75 5.94
N THR A 98 1.03 -7.81 5.24
CA THR A 98 -0.34 -7.36 5.49
C THR A 98 -1.15 -7.38 4.19
N VAL A 99 -2.43 -7.72 4.29
CA VAL A 99 -3.38 -7.71 3.17
C VAL A 99 -4.46 -6.67 3.43
N VAL A 100 -4.78 -5.87 2.42
CA VAL A 100 -5.82 -4.84 2.45
C VAL A 100 -6.72 -4.98 1.24
N ALA A 101 -8.02 -4.77 1.45
CA ALA A 101 -9.01 -4.76 0.37
C ALA A 101 -9.18 -3.36 -0.21
N PHE A 102 -9.58 -3.29 -1.48
CA PHE A 102 -10.00 -2.08 -2.17
C PHE A 102 -11.17 -2.38 -3.10
N GLY A 103 -12.05 -1.40 -3.26
CA GLY A 103 -13.25 -1.46 -4.09
C GLY A 103 -13.51 -0.12 -4.73
#